data_AF-A0A1F2U9X9-F1
#
_entry.id   AF-A0A1F2U9X9-F1
#
_cell.length_a   1.000
_cell.length_b   1.000
_cell.length_c   1.000
_cell.angle_alpha   90.00
_cell.angle_beta   90.00
_cell.angle_gamma   90.00
#
_symmetry.space_group_name_H-M   'P 1'
#
loop_
_entity.id
_entity.type
_entity.pdbx_description
1 polymer ?
#
loop_
_entity_poly.entity_id
_entity_poly.type
_entity_poly.pdbx_seq_one_letter_code
_entity_poly.pdbx_strand_id
1 'polypeptide(L)'
;MTTRYQLLFAAVERAINEADPIGLLELGAPSGEYAPEIGTIVPRLASVKRLDDITGVLHEEFIRWFGDGTAGPRHAYEASARRIWDAVMEYRQNSDEPGPG
;
A
#
# COMPACT_ATOMS: atom_id res chain seq x y z
N MET A 1 -19.85 1.37 -10.55
CA MET A 1 -19.45 2.37 -9.53
C MET A 1 -18.26 1.81 -8.78
N THR A 2 -17.07 2.40 -8.96
CA THR A 2 -15.88 2.02 -8.20
C THR A 2 -16.00 2.59 -6.79
N THR A 3 -15.90 1.75 -5.75
CA THR A 3 -15.96 2.22 -4.35
C THR A 3 -14.65 2.88 -3.95
N ARG A 4 -14.67 3.78 -2.96
CA ARG A 4 -13.46 4.47 -2.46
C ARG A 4 -12.39 3.48 -1.99
N TYR A 5 -12.83 2.35 -1.42
CA TYR A 5 -11.95 1.24 -1.06
C TYR A 5 -11.19 0.69 -2.27
N GLN A 6 -11.85 0.54 -3.43
CA GLN A 6 -11.20 0.11 -4.65
C GLN A 6 -10.22 1.15 -5.22
N LEU A 7 -10.48 2.44 -5.04
CA LEU A 7 -9.52 3.49 -5.39
C LEU A 7 -8.26 3.43 -4.51
N LEU A 8 -8.43 3.28 -3.19
CA LEU A 8 -7.30 3.10 -2.27
C LEU A 8 -6.52 1.82 -2.60
N PHE A 9 -7.22 0.70 -2.84
CA PHE A 9 -6.60 -0.56 -3.24
C PHE A 9 -5.77 -0.40 -4.51
N ALA A 10 -6.34 0.19 -5.57
CA ALA A 10 -5.66 0.40 -6.84
C ALA A 10 -4.44 1.34 -6.71
N ALA A 11 -4.53 2.37 -5.84
CA ALA A 11 -3.42 3.27 -5.57
C ALA A 11 -2.27 2.55 -4.84
N VAL A 12 -2.59 1.69 -3.86
CA VAL A 12 -1.61 0.87 -3.13
C VAL A 12 -0.97 -0.15 -4.07
N GLU A 13 -1.78 -0.84 -4.86
CA GLU A 13 -1.31 -1.79 -5.88
C GLU A 13 -0.36 -1.14 -6.86
N ARG A 14 -0.73 0.00 -7.42
CA ARG A 14 0.13 0.76 -8.32
C ARG A 14 1.45 1.17 -7.65
N ALA A 15 1.40 1.68 -6.42
CA ALA A 15 2.60 2.12 -5.72
C ALA A 15 3.58 0.98 -5.40
N ILE A 16 3.06 -0.22 -5.12
CA ILE A 16 3.86 -1.43 -4.89
C ILE A 16 4.40 -1.95 -6.22
N ASN A 17 3.56 -2.06 -7.25
CA ASN A 17 3.98 -2.53 -8.58
C ASN A 17 5.05 -1.63 -9.20
N GLU A 18 4.95 -0.30 -9.06
CA GLU A 18 5.95 0.64 -9.57
C GLU A 18 7.28 0.60 -8.80
N ALA A 19 7.26 0.19 -7.53
CA ALA A 19 8.47 0.10 -6.71
C ALA A 19 9.12 -1.28 -6.78
N ASP A 20 8.32 -2.31 -7.08
CA ASP A 20 8.68 -3.72 -7.15
C ASP A 20 9.69 -4.13 -6.06
N PRO A 21 9.35 -3.98 -4.77
CA PRO A 21 10.30 -3.99 -3.66
C PRO A 21 11.10 -5.29 -3.53
N ILE A 22 10.58 -6.40 -4.06
CA ILE A 22 11.25 -7.71 -4.07
C ILE A 22 11.50 -8.24 -5.50
N GLY A 23 11.26 -7.43 -6.52
CA GLY A 23 11.61 -7.75 -7.90
C GLY A 23 10.70 -8.77 -8.60
N LEU A 24 9.49 -9.08 -8.09
CA LEU A 24 8.64 -10.11 -8.70
C LEU A 24 8.21 -9.71 -10.12
N LEU A 25 7.88 -8.44 -10.35
CA LEU A 25 7.45 -7.97 -11.67
C LEU A 25 8.61 -7.93 -12.66
N GLU A 26 9.80 -7.50 -12.22
CA GLU A 26 11.04 -7.58 -13.00
C GLU A 26 11.41 -9.04 -13.36
N LEU A 27 11.06 -10.00 -12.51
CA LEU A 27 11.22 -11.44 -12.77
C LEU A 27 10.16 -12.02 -13.72
N GLY A 28 9.19 -11.22 -14.18
CA GLY A 28 8.16 -11.61 -15.12
C GLY A 28 6.87 -12.15 -14.48
N ALA A 29 6.65 -11.90 -13.19
CA ALA A 29 5.37 -12.19 -12.55
C ALA A 29 4.24 -11.33 -13.16
N PRO A 30 3.00 -11.83 -13.20
CA PRO A 30 1.87 -11.07 -13.72
C PRO A 30 1.55 -9.84 -12.87
N SER A 31 0.97 -8.81 -13.48
CA SER A 31 0.43 -7.67 -12.75
C SER A 31 -0.68 -8.13 -11.79
N GLY A 32 -0.54 -7.82 -10.51
CA GLY A 32 -1.46 -8.26 -9.45
C GLY A 32 -0.92 -9.39 -8.57
N GLU A 33 0.33 -9.81 -8.76
CA GLU A 33 0.98 -10.82 -7.90
C GLU A 33 0.95 -10.43 -6.42
N TYR A 34 1.07 -9.13 -6.12
CA TYR A 34 1.01 -8.58 -4.76
C TYR A 34 -0.42 -8.42 -4.20
N ALA A 35 -1.47 -8.80 -4.94
CA ALA A 35 -2.86 -8.57 -4.52
C ALA A 35 -3.23 -9.18 -3.16
N PRO A 36 -2.77 -10.40 -2.79
CA PRO A 36 -3.00 -10.96 -1.45
C PRO A 36 -2.42 -10.08 -0.32
N GLU A 37 -1.19 -9.61 -0.48
CA GLU A 37 -0.48 -8.74 0.45
C GLU A 37 -1.20 -7.40 0.57
N ILE A 38 -1.56 -6.80 -0.57
CA ILE A 38 -2.30 -5.53 -0.64
C ILE A 38 -3.63 -5.65 0.11
N GLY A 39 -4.32 -6.79 -0.02
CA GLY A 39 -5.55 -7.08 0.73
C GLY A 39 -5.39 -7.03 2.24
N THR A 40 -4.19 -7.33 2.75
CA THR A 40 -3.86 -7.23 4.19
C THR A 40 -3.34 -5.85 4.60
N ILE A 41 -2.67 -5.14 3.69
CA ILE A 41 -2.12 -3.79 3.91
C ILE A 41 -3.24 -2.76 3.99
N VAL A 42 -4.16 -2.74 3.01
CA VAL A 42 -5.18 -1.67 2.86
C VAL A 42 -6.03 -1.45 4.12
N PRO A 43 -6.54 -2.49 4.83
CA PRO A 43 -7.26 -2.30 6.08
C PRO A 43 -6.43 -1.64 7.18
N ARG A 44 -5.11 -1.91 7.24
CA ARG A 44 -4.19 -1.32 8.23
C ARG A 44 -3.92 0.15 7.92
N LEU A 45 -3.86 0.53 6.65
CA LEU A 45 -3.63 1.91 6.20
C LEU A 45 -4.75 2.88 6.62
N ALA A 46 -5.98 2.40 6.79
CA ALA A 46 -7.08 3.25 7.26
C ALA A 46 -6.78 3.87 8.64
N SER A 47 -6.00 3.17 9.48
CA SER A 47 -5.71 3.56 10.87
C SER A 47 -4.37 4.26 11.07
N VAL A 48 -3.51 4.36 10.04
CA VAL A 48 -2.17 4.96 10.16
C VAL A 48 -2.22 6.47 10.37
N LYS A 49 -1.33 7.02 11.20
CA LYS A 49 -1.32 8.47 11.49
C LYS A 49 -0.10 9.17 10.91
N ARG A 50 0.92 8.41 10.52
CA ARG A 50 2.18 8.94 10.02
C ARG A 50 2.64 8.15 8.80
N LEU A 51 3.38 8.80 7.92
CA LEU A 51 4.05 8.15 6.78
C LEU A 51 4.94 6.98 7.24
N ASP A 52 5.65 7.14 8.35
CA ASP A 52 6.53 6.11 8.91
C ASP A 52 5.76 4.85 9.36
N ASP A 53 4.51 5.00 9.78
CA ASP A 53 3.63 3.86 10.11
C ASP A 53 3.33 3.05 8.84
N ILE A 54 3.14 3.72 7.68
CA ILE A 54 2.92 3.05 6.39
C ILE A 54 4.15 2.25 6.00
N THR A 55 5.35 2.84 6.09
CA THR A 55 6.60 2.13 5.80
C THR A 55 6.75 0.88 6.68
N GLY A 56 6.39 0.99 7.97
CA GLY A 56 6.38 -0.15 8.89
C GLY A 56 5.38 -1.23 8.47
N VAL A 57 4.13 -0.87 8.20
CA VAL A 57 3.08 -1.80 7.75
C VAL A 57 3.50 -2.54 6.49
N LEU A 58 4.05 -1.84 5.49
CA LEU A 58 4.52 -2.46 4.25
C LEU A 58 5.62 -3.48 4.53
N HIS A 59 6.66 -3.09 5.27
CA HIS A 59 7.78 -3.97 5.57
C HIS A 59 7.34 -5.19 6.38
N GLU A 60 6.47 -5.02 7.38
CA GLU A 60 5.92 -6.11 8.20
C GLU A 60 5.11 -7.10 7.37
N GLU A 61 4.21 -6.63 6.50
CA GLU A 61 3.41 -7.54 5.67
C GLU A 61 4.33 -8.26 4.66
N PHE A 62 5.29 -7.57 4.04
CA PHE A 62 6.23 -8.23 3.14
C PHE A 62 7.10 -9.29 3.85
N ILE A 63 7.57 -9.02 5.07
CA ILE A 63 8.25 -10.04 5.89
C ILE A 63 7.31 -11.21 6.20
N ARG A 64 6.04 -10.93 6.51
CA ARG A 64 5.06 -11.98 6.83
C ARG A 64 4.77 -12.90 5.65
N TRP A 65 4.70 -12.34 4.44
CA TRP A 65 4.35 -13.09 3.22
C TRP A 65 5.56 -13.75 2.55
N PHE A 66 6.72 -13.08 2.52
CA PHE A 66 7.91 -13.54 1.79
C PHE A 66 9.09 -13.92 2.68
N GLY A 67 9.05 -13.57 3.97
CA GLY A 67 10.16 -13.76 4.90
C GLY A 67 11.18 -12.62 4.89
N ASP A 68 11.90 -12.47 6.01
CA ASP A 68 12.89 -11.40 6.22
C ASP A 68 14.04 -11.41 5.20
N GLY A 69 14.47 -12.60 4.78
CA GLY A 69 15.53 -12.75 3.79
C GLY A 69 15.16 -12.29 2.37
N THR A 70 13.87 -12.20 2.06
CA THR A 70 13.37 -11.82 0.72
C THR A 70 12.77 -10.42 0.73
N ALA A 71 12.08 -10.02 1.81
CA ALA A 71 11.46 -8.70 1.94
C ALA A 71 12.45 -7.53 1.88
N GLY A 72 13.73 -7.79 2.17
CA GLY A 72 14.75 -6.75 2.16
C GLY A 72 14.58 -5.71 3.27
N PRO A 73 15.34 -4.60 3.21
CA PRO A 73 15.37 -3.62 4.28
C PRO A 73 14.17 -2.66 4.24
N ARG A 74 13.75 -2.18 5.42
CA ARG A 74 12.64 -1.22 5.58
C ARG A 74 12.72 0.01 4.67
N HIS A 75 13.92 0.55 4.44
CA HIS A 75 14.10 1.76 3.63
C HIS A 75 13.71 1.57 2.16
N ALA A 76 13.68 0.32 1.65
CA ALA A 76 13.21 0.01 0.30
C ALA A 76 11.73 0.39 0.11
N TYR A 77 10.95 0.44 1.19
CA TYR A 77 9.53 0.73 1.18
C TYR A 77 9.20 2.22 1.33
N GLU A 78 10.18 3.10 1.61
CA GLU A 78 9.92 4.53 1.89
C GLU A 78 9.34 5.26 0.67
N ALA A 79 9.81 4.92 -0.53
CA ALA A 79 9.30 5.52 -1.78
C ALA A 79 7.84 5.12 -2.04
N SER A 80 7.51 3.84 -1.90
CA SER A 80 6.13 3.33 -2.02
C SER A 80 5.24 3.91 -0.93
N ALA A 81 5.72 3.96 0.30
CA ALA A 81 4.99 4.51 1.44
C ALA A 81 4.57 5.96 1.20
N ARG A 82 5.44 6.77 0.58
CA ARG A 82 5.12 8.17 0.27
C ARG A 82 3.99 8.32 -0.73
N ARG A 83 4.02 7.52 -1.81
CA ARG A 83 2.92 7.50 -2.79
C ARG A 83 1.60 7.02 -2.18
N ILE A 84 1.68 5.99 -1.33
CA ILE A 84 0.52 5.46 -0.62
C ILE A 84 -0.04 6.49 0.36
N TRP A 85 0.83 7.23 1.07
CA TRP A 85 0.41 8.27 1.99
C TRP A 85 -0.40 9.37 1.28
N ASP A 86 0.04 9.81 0.11
CA ASP A 86 -0.70 10.80 -0.70
C ASP A 86 -2.11 10.28 -1.05
N ALA A 87 -2.23 9.01 -1.46
CA ALA A 87 -3.53 8.38 -1.73
C ALA A 87 -4.41 8.22 -0.48
N VAL A 88 -3.82 7.91 0.68
CA VAL A 88 -4.54 7.84 1.96
C VAL A 88 -5.04 9.23 2.38
N MET A 89 -4.25 10.29 2.17
CA MET A 89 -4.67 11.66 2.44
C MET A 89 -5.82 12.09 1.52
N GLU A 90 -5.77 11.75 0.23
CA GLU A 90 -6.86 12.00 -0.71
C GLU A 90 -8.15 11.25 -0.33
N TYR A 91 -8.03 9.98 0.08
CA TYR A 91 -9.14 9.18 0.60
C TYR A 91 -9.78 9.83 1.85
N ARG A 92 -8.96 10.41 2.73
CA ARG A 92 -9.41 11.10 3.96
C ARG A 92 -10.02 12.48 3.69
N GLN A 93 -9.44 13.29 2.81
CA GLN A 93 -9.97 14.64 2.54
C GLN A 93 -11.35 14.61 1.87
N ASN A 94 -11.65 13.57 1.10
CA ASN A 94 -12.98 13.35 0.53
C ASN A 94 -13.98 12.64 1.50
N SER A 95 -13.65 12.58 2.80
CA SER A 95 -14.56 12.09 3.86
C SER A 95 -15.25 13.21 4.66
N ASP A 96 -14.93 14.48 4.36
CA ASP A 96 -15.49 15.67 5.00
C ASP A 96 -16.57 16.32 4.09
N GLU A 97 -17.61 15.56 3.71
CA GLU A 97 -18.87 16.20 3.29
C GLU A 97 -19.74 16.40 4.53
N PRO A 98 -20.23 17.61 4.81
CA PRO A 98 -21.31 17.80 5.77
C PRO A 98 -22.52 17.03 5.23
N GLY A 99 -22.96 15.99 5.95
CA GLY A 99 -24.16 15.24 5.60
C GLY A 99 -25.34 16.18 5.38
N PRO A 100 -26.31 15.83 4.50
CA PRO A 100 -27.42 16.72 4.18
C PRO A 100 -28.20 17.03 5.46
N GLY A 101 -28.16 18.30 5.85
CA GLY A 101 -29.06 18.88 6.86
C GLY A 101 -30.43 19.17 6.27
#